data_AF-A0A3A8JTQ4-F1
#
_entry.id   AF-A0A3A8JTQ4-F1
#
_cell.length_a   1.000
_cell.length_b   1.000
_cell.length_c   1.000
_cell.angle_alpha   90.00
_cell.angle_beta   90.00
_cell.angle_gamma   90.00
#
_symmetry.space_group_name_H-M   'P 1'
#
loop_
_entity.id
_entity.type
_entity.pdbx_description
1 polymer ?
#
loop_
_entity_poly.entity_id
_entity_poly.type
_entity_poly.pdbx_seq_one_letter_code
_entity_poly.pdbx_strand_id
1 'polypeptide(L)' 'MTERRFPLLVIQKDLDNGIPRTIPWNLADRAYAEYSRRYGTDQSLARLAERGGFAPTELDMFVPGWRAELGL' A
#
# COMPACT_ATOMS: atom_id res chain seq x y z
N MET A 1 -19.72 -3.40 8.61
CA MET A 1 -18.99 -2.20 8.13
C MET A 1 -18.00 -2.69 7.08
N THR A 2 -18.13 -2.27 5.82
CA THR A 2 -17.20 -2.68 4.77
C THR A 2 -15.84 -2.07 5.09
N GLU A 3 -14.82 -2.91 5.23
CA GLU A 3 -13.46 -2.44 5.51
C GLU A 3 -12.97 -1.56 4.36
N ARG A 4 -12.52 -0.33 4.67
CA ARG A 4 -12.00 0.61 3.67
C ARG A 4 -10.78 -0.01 3.02
N ARG A 5 -10.72 0.03 1.69
CA ARG A 5 -9.60 -0.50 0.88
C ARG A 5 -8.76 0.63 0.31
N PHE A 6 -7.45 0.43 0.27
CA PHE A 6 -6.49 1.35 -0.31
C PHE A 6 -5.94 0.76 -1.61
N PRO A 7 -5.86 1.52 -2.72
CA PRO A 7 -5.39 1.00 -4.00
C PRO A 7 -3.90 0.70 -3.98
N LEU A 8 -3.49 -0.32 -4.76
CA LEU A 8 -2.09 -0.54 -5.09
C LEU A 8 -1.82 -0.16 -6.54
N LEU A 9 -0.67 0.46 -6.76
CA LEU A 9 -0.14 0.75 -8.08
C LEU A 9 0.55 -0.51 -8.61
N VAL A 10 -0.22 -1.38 -9.27
CA VAL A 10 0.21 -2.69 -9.77
C VAL A 10 0.31 -2.73 -11.28
N ILE A 11 1.30 -3.47 -11.79
CA ILE A 11 1.38 -3.87 -13.20
C ILE A 11 0.82 -5.29 -13.39
N GLN A 12 0.62 -5.72 -14.64
CA GLN A 12 0.09 -7.06 -14.93
C GLN A 12 0.92 -8.17 -14.29
N LYS A 13 2.25 -8.04 -14.31
CA LYS A 13 3.16 -9.00 -13.67
C LYS A 13 2.92 -9.14 -12.16
N ASP A 14 2.53 -8.08 -11.46
CA ASP A 14 2.22 -8.16 -10.03
C ASP A 14 0.95 -8.98 -9.81
N LEU A 15 -0.07 -8.75 -10.64
CA LEU A 15 -1.33 -9.51 -10.60
C LEU A 15 -1.09 -11.00 -10.89
N ASP A 16 -0.24 -11.31 -11.86
CA ASP A 16 0.13 -12.68 -12.22
C ASP A 16 0.86 -13.40 -11.05
N ASN A 17 1.55 -12.64 -10.19
CA ASN A 17 2.18 -13.11 -8.96
C ASN A 17 1.23 -13.12 -7.74
N GLY A 18 -0.07 -12.92 -7.95
CA GLY A 18 -1.08 -12.95 -6.88
C GLY A 18 -1.20 -11.66 -6.07
N ILE A 19 -0.49 -10.59 -6.43
CA ILE A 19 -0.60 -9.31 -5.73
C ILE A 19 -2.00 -8.71 -5.99
N PRO A 20 -2.75 -8.32 -4.94
CA PRO A 20 -4.07 -7.75 -5.12
C PRO A 20 -4.02 -6.30 -5.65
N ARG A 21 -5.13 -5.84 -6.23
CA ARG A 21 -5.28 -4.42 -6.64
C ARG A 21 -5.48 -3.46 -5.48
N THR A 22 -5.81 -3.98 -4.30
CA THR A 22 -6.07 -3.17 -3.11
C THR A 22 -5.63 -3.90 -1.85
N ILE A 23 -5.24 -3.15 -0.83
CA ILE A 23 -4.93 -3.65 0.51
C ILE A 23 -5.91 -3.09 1.55
N PRO A 24 -6.02 -3.70 2.73
CA PRO A 24 -6.66 -3.09 3.88
C PRO A 24 -6.08 -1.69 4.18
N TRP A 25 -6.94 -0.72 4.52
CA TRP A 25 -6.50 0.65 4.78
C TRP A 25 -5.54 0.76 5.98
N ASN A 26 -5.71 -0.07 7.01
CA ASN A 26 -4.82 -0.13 8.17
C ASN A 26 -3.37 -0.52 7.79
N LEU A 27 -3.18 -1.35 6.75
CA LEU A 27 -1.86 -1.67 6.22
C LEU A 27 -1.25 -0.47 5.48
N ALA A 28 -2.08 0.30 4.77
CA ALA A 28 -1.66 1.53 4.13
C ALA A 28 -1.32 2.63 5.15
N ASP A 29 -2.01 2.73 6.29
CA ASP A 29 -1.67 3.63 7.39
C ASP A 29 -0.26 3.33 7.95
N ARG A 30 0.08 2.05 8.13
CA ARG A 30 1.43 1.64 8.56
C ARG A 30 2.49 2.01 7.52
N ALA A 31 2.21 1.77 6.24
CA ALA A 31 3.11 2.17 5.16
C ALA A 31 3.28 3.70 5.12
N TYR A 32 2.21 4.45 5.35
CA TYR A 32 2.23 5.91 5.35
C TYR A 32 3.00 6.49 6.54
N ALA A 33 2.96 5.86 7.71
CA ALA A 33 3.80 6.26 8.84
C ALA A 33 5.29 6.23 8.47
N GLU A 34 5.77 5.16 7.81
CA GLU A 34 7.16 5.10 7.34
C GLU A 34 7.45 6.01 6.14
N TYR A 35 6.52 6.13 5.19
CA TYR A 35 6.62 7.06 4.07
C TYR A 35 6.78 8.50 4.57
N SER A 36 5.92 8.93 5.48
CA SER A 36 5.90 10.31 5.99
C SER A 36 7.14 10.64 6.82
N ARG A 37 7.68 9.67 7.56
CA ARG A 37 8.96 9.81 8.26
C ARG A 37 10.14 10.04 7.30
N ARG A 38 10.10 9.45 6.10
CA ARG A 38 11.19 9.52 5.10
C ARG A 38 11.08 10.73 4.17
N TYR A 39 9.86 11.07 3.77
CA TYR A 39 9.61 12.03 2.68
C TYR A 39 8.79 13.25 3.12
N GLY A 40 8.37 13.31 4.39
CA GLY A 40 7.51 14.38 4.91
C GLY A 40 6.02 14.13 4.66
N THR A 41 5.20 15.13 5.01
CA THR A 41 3.73 15.03 5.04
C THR A 41 3.04 15.92 4.00
N ASP A 42 3.75 16.37 2.97
CA ASP A 42 3.16 17.20 1.90
C ASP A 42 2.02 16.49 1.17
N GLN A 43 2.02 15.15 1.21
CA GLN A 43 0.99 14.28 0.66
C GLN A 43 0.31 13.52 1.79
N SER A 44 -1.01 13.62 1.91
CA SER A 44 -1.78 12.78 2.84
C SER A 44 -1.99 11.36 2.29
N LEU A 45 -2.26 10.38 3.17
CA LEU A 45 -2.60 9.03 2.74
C LEU A 45 -3.82 9.00 1.79
N ALA A 46 -4.85 9.80 2.07
CA ALA A 46 -6.00 9.92 1.18
C ALA A 46 -5.61 10.44 -0.21
N ARG A 47 -4.71 11.44 -0.27
CA ARG A 47 -4.18 11.97 -1.52
C ARG A 47 -3.34 10.94 -2.28
N LEU A 48 -2.60 10.08 -1.58
CA LEU A 48 -1.89 8.96 -2.20
C LEU A 48 -2.86 7.95 -2.80
N ALA A 49 -3.94 7.61 -2.10
CA ALA A 49 -4.98 6.70 -2.62
C ALA A 49 -5.56 7.22 -3.96
N GLU A 50 -5.88 8.51 -4.04
CA GLU A 50 -6.38 9.14 -5.27
C GLU A 50 -5.39 9.09 -6.45
N ARG A 51 -4.08 9.00 -6.15
CA ARG A 51 -3.00 8.95 -7.15
C ARG A 51 -2.61 7.51 -7.55
N GLY A 52 -3.35 6.51 -7.07
CA GLY A 52 -3.08 5.10 -7.36
C GLY A 52 -2.46 4.32 -6.20
N GLY A 53 -2.13 4.99 -5.10
CA GLY A 53 -1.61 4.37 -3.88
C GLY A 53 -0.13 4.02 -3.95
N PHE A 54 0.27 2.98 -3.22
CA PHE A 54 1.64 2.51 -3.12
C PHE A 54 1.90 1.40 -4.14
N ALA A 55 3.11 1.35 -4.68
CA ALA A 55 3.59 0.19 -5.42
C ALA A 55 3.93 -0.97 -4.45
N PRO A 56 3.86 -2.24 -4.90
CA PRO A 56 4.26 -3.39 -4.07
C PRO A 56 5.69 -3.28 -3.52
N THR A 57 6.61 -2.70 -4.29
CA THR A 57 8.01 -2.46 -3.89
C THR A 57 8.15 -1.39 -2.82
N GLU A 58 7.27 -0.39 -2.81
CA GLU A 58 7.20 0.59 -1.71
C GLU A 58 6.70 -0.07 -0.43
N LEU A 59 5.72 -0.97 -0.53
CA LEU A 59 5.26 -1.74 0.63
C LEU A 59 6.34 -2.68 1.17
N ASP A 60 7.18 -3.27 0.32
CA ASP A 60 8.34 -4.07 0.75
C ASP A 60 9.31 -3.26 1.60
N MET A 61 9.43 -1.97 1.29
CA MET A 61 10.31 -1.04 2.00
C MET A 61 9.68 -0.48 3.29
N PHE A 62 8.38 -0.16 3.26
CA PHE A 62 7.71 0.53 4.37
C PHE A 62 7.08 -0.44 5.37
N VAL A 63 6.66 -1.62 4.92
CA VAL A 63 6.06 -2.67 5.76
C VAL A 63 6.65 -4.03 5.34
N PRO A 64 7.93 -4.31 5.67
CA PRO A 64 8.53 -5.60 5.38
C PRO A 64 7.67 -6.74 5.92
N GLY A 65 7.33 -7.72 5.08
CA GLY A 65 6.48 -8.86 5.45
C GLY A 65 4.97 -8.67 5.21
N TRP A 66 4.52 -7.52 4.68
CA TRP A 66 3.09 -7.27 4.39
C TRP A 66 2.41 -8.36 3.55
N ARG A 67 3.16 -9.02 2.66
CA ARG A 67 2.66 -10.14 1.84
C ARG A 67 2.17 -11.31 2.70
N ALA A 68 2.99 -11.71 3.68
CA ALA A 68 2.65 -12.79 4.60
C ALA A 68 1.42 -12.44 5.47
N GLU A 69 1.27 -11.17 5.86
CA GLU A 69 0.09 -10.69 6.60
C GLU A 69 -1.21 -10.81 5.78
N LEU A 70 -1.11 -10.77 4.45
CA LEU A 70 -2.23 -10.95 3.52
C LEU A 70 -2.39 -12.39 3.03
N GLY A 71 -1.51 -13.31 3.43
CA GLY A 71 -1.50 -14.69 2.95
C GLY A 71 -1.05 -14.85 1.49
N LEU A 72 -0.18 -13.96 1.01
CA LEU A 72 0.44 -14.00 -0.32
C LEU A 72 1.75 -14.79 -0.32
#